data_AF-A0A1G0IKY5-F1
#
_entry.id   AF-A0A1G0IKY5-F1
#
_cell.length_a   1.000
_cell.length_b   1.000
_cell.length_c   1.000
_cell.angle_alpha   90.00
_cell.angle_beta   90.00
_cell.angle_gamma   90.00
#
_symmetry.space_group_name_H-M   'P 1'
#
loop_
_entity.id
_entity.type
_entity.pdbx_description
1 polymer ?
#
loop_
_entity_poly.entity_id
_entity_poly.type
_entity_poly.pdbx_seq_one_letter_code
_entity_poly.pdbx_strand_id
1 'polypeptide(L)'
;MDEHKDDVLKELVDVVKENSETIETFKDAFVDTQKTHVETQERYEALTLDTRKSFEDLERQTRSDRILESKRQRRDTYVITTVSLLSICVTSILGFYLTMQIQKMKSRDTQLSALYKQENALENTINNMVSKKDDLMMAMVNFRGVRDEKQQECKDNKFLSKSSYEFRQRLFAADYKLVGATYNITGIFSSEIFIKVKTFLTDSSVDKTRICTKDSLTDNVLAKKQYEINNLMLDSINNLKKKKDKIINRVEQIERQN
;
A
#
# COMPACT_ATOMS: atom_id res chain seq x y z
N MET A 1 51.32 -128.30 68.91
CA MET A 1 51.37 -127.61 67.61
C MET A 1 50.06 -126.84 67.49
N ASP A 2 49.85 -125.79 68.31
CA ASP A 2 48.57 -125.07 68.40
C ASP A 2 48.69 -123.56 68.70
N GLU A 3 49.88 -123.00 68.94
CA GLU A 3 50.03 -121.58 69.32
C GLU A 3 50.08 -120.58 68.14
N HIS A 4 50.18 -121.05 66.90
CA HIS A 4 50.43 -120.17 65.74
C HIS A 4 49.16 -119.78 64.95
N LYS A 5 47.99 -120.31 65.31
CA LYS A 5 46.71 -120.04 64.63
C LYS A 5 45.94 -118.87 65.24
N ASP A 6 46.09 -118.62 66.54
CA ASP A 6 45.31 -117.59 67.23
C ASP A 6 45.83 -116.17 66.98
N ASP A 7 47.13 -115.99 66.74
CA ASP A 7 47.71 -114.67 66.43
C ASP A 7 47.29 -114.15 65.04
N VAL A 8 47.23 -115.03 64.03
CA VAL A 8 46.83 -114.68 62.66
C VAL A 8 45.35 -114.27 62.60
N LEU A 9 44.50 -114.89 63.42
CA LEU A 9 43.08 -114.57 63.46
C LEU A 9 42.81 -113.19 64.06
N LYS A 10 43.63 -112.78 65.04
CA LYS A 10 43.51 -111.50 65.72
C LYS A 10 43.93 -110.35 64.81
N GLU A 11 45.04 -110.53 64.08
CA GLU A 11 45.54 -109.55 63.10
C GLU A 11 44.56 -109.35 61.92
N LEU A 12 43.92 -110.43 61.44
CA LEU A 12 42.88 -110.34 60.41
C LEU A 12 41.62 -109.60 60.88
N VAL A 13 41.21 -109.77 62.13
CA VAL A 13 40.04 -109.07 62.68
C VAL A 13 40.31 -107.58 62.84
N ASP A 14 41.51 -107.19 63.28
CA ASP A 14 41.89 -105.79 63.43
C ASP A 14 41.98 -105.08 62.06
N VAL A 15 42.52 -105.76 61.03
CA VAL A 15 42.57 -105.23 59.64
C VAL A 15 41.17 -105.07 59.04
N VAL A 16 40.24 -105.98 59.32
CA VAL A 16 38.84 -105.86 58.84
C VAL A 16 38.13 -104.69 59.52
N LYS A 17 38.42 -104.46 60.81
CA LYS A 17 37.80 -103.39 61.58
C LYS A 17 38.30 -102.01 61.17
N GLU A 18 39.61 -101.87 60.95
CA GLU A 18 40.21 -100.62 60.48
C GLU A 18 39.73 -100.25 59.06
N ASN A 19 39.60 -101.25 58.17
CA ASN A 19 39.04 -101.03 56.83
C ASN A 19 37.55 -100.65 56.86
N SER A 20 36.77 -101.19 57.82
CA SER A 20 35.36 -100.83 58.01
C SER A 20 35.18 -99.36 58.39
N GLU A 21 35.97 -98.87 59.36
CA GLU A 21 35.90 -97.47 59.82
C GLU A 21 36.35 -96.48 58.73
N THR A 22 37.31 -96.89 57.90
CA THR A 22 37.78 -96.08 56.74
C THR A 22 36.72 -95.99 55.64
N ILE A 23 35.93 -97.05 55.42
CA ILE A 23 34.86 -97.07 54.42
C ILE A 23 33.67 -96.18 54.85
N GLU A 24 33.31 -96.16 56.13
CA GLU A 24 32.23 -95.30 56.63
C GLU A 24 32.58 -93.81 56.54
N THR A 25 33.80 -93.42 56.93
CA THR A 25 34.26 -92.04 56.79
C THR A 25 34.31 -91.56 55.34
N PHE A 26 34.71 -92.42 54.40
CA PHE A 26 34.71 -92.08 52.98
C PHE A 26 33.29 -91.90 52.44
N LYS A 27 32.34 -92.73 52.89
CA LYS A 27 30.93 -92.64 52.51
C LYS A 27 30.28 -91.34 53.01
N ASP A 28 30.54 -90.96 54.26
CA ASP A 28 30.00 -89.73 54.84
C ASP A 28 30.56 -88.49 54.13
N ALA A 29 31.87 -88.46 53.84
CA ALA A 29 32.49 -87.39 53.06
C ALA A 29 31.91 -87.28 51.63
N PHE A 30 31.62 -88.42 51.00
CA PHE A 30 31.00 -88.44 49.67
C PHE A 30 29.57 -87.90 49.67
N VAL A 31 28.76 -88.25 50.68
CA VAL A 31 27.39 -87.76 50.82
C VAL A 31 27.36 -86.25 51.09
N ASP A 32 28.23 -85.74 51.95
CA ASP A 32 28.34 -84.30 52.22
C ASP A 32 28.79 -83.51 50.97
N THR A 33 29.70 -84.08 50.18
CA THR A 33 30.15 -83.47 48.91
C THR A 33 29.04 -83.45 47.87
N GLN A 34 28.24 -84.53 47.76
CA GLN A 34 27.07 -84.51 46.88
C GLN A 34 26.02 -83.49 47.32
N LYS A 35 25.76 -83.39 48.62
CA LYS A 35 24.79 -82.45 49.18
C LYS A 35 25.18 -81.00 48.90
N THR A 36 26.46 -80.66 49.11
CA THR A 36 26.98 -79.32 48.77
C THR A 36 26.91 -79.02 47.27
N HIS A 37 27.11 -80.03 46.41
CA HIS A 37 26.94 -79.87 44.97
C HIS A 37 25.49 -79.57 44.57
N VAL A 38 24.52 -80.25 45.17
CA VAL A 38 23.09 -80.01 44.91
C VAL A 38 22.67 -78.62 45.40
N GLU A 39 23.04 -78.24 46.63
CA GLU A 39 22.70 -76.92 47.20
C GLU A 39 23.32 -75.76 46.42
N THR A 40 24.54 -75.93 45.91
CA THR A 40 25.18 -74.91 45.06
C THR A 40 24.49 -74.81 43.70
N GLN A 41 24.10 -75.94 43.10
CA GLN A 41 23.37 -75.93 41.83
C GLN A 41 22.00 -75.26 41.94
N GLU A 42 21.23 -75.54 43.00
CA GLU A 42 19.94 -74.88 43.27
C GLU A 42 20.10 -73.36 43.46
N ARG A 43 21.16 -72.92 44.15
CA ARG A 43 21.48 -71.49 44.28
C ARG A 43 21.82 -70.83 42.95
N TYR A 44 22.58 -71.50 42.09
CA TYR A 44 22.90 -71.00 40.76
C TYR A 44 21.63 -70.90 39.88
N GLU A 45 20.74 -71.89 39.95
CA GLU A 45 19.46 -71.86 39.25
C GLU A 45 18.56 -70.72 39.76
N ALA A 46 18.46 -70.51 41.06
CA ALA A 46 17.71 -69.40 41.62
C ALA A 46 18.26 -68.03 41.20
N LEU A 47 19.58 -67.86 41.20
CA LEU A 47 20.24 -66.61 40.82
C LEU A 47 20.06 -66.29 39.32
N THR A 48 20.16 -67.31 38.46
CA THR A 48 19.93 -67.16 37.02
C THR A 48 18.48 -66.84 36.68
N LEU A 49 17.53 -67.33 37.47
CA LEU A 49 16.11 -67.06 37.29
C LEU A 49 15.72 -65.64 37.74
N ASP A 50 16.32 -65.14 38.82
CA ASP A 50 16.10 -63.78 39.33
C ASP A 50 16.74 -62.70 38.43
N THR A 51 17.98 -62.95 37.97
CA THR A 51 18.64 -62.09 36.98
C THR A 51 17.86 -62.05 35.66
N ARG A 52 17.28 -63.17 35.22
CA ARG A 52 16.40 -63.17 34.04
C ARG A 52 15.13 -62.34 34.25
N LYS A 53 14.46 -62.47 35.40
CA LYS A 53 13.25 -61.69 35.72
C LYS A 53 13.52 -60.20 35.77
N SER A 54 14.58 -59.78 36.47
CA SER A 54 14.97 -58.37 36.52
C SER A 54 15.29 -57.79 35.14
N PHE A 55 15.92 -58.56 34.24
CA PHE A 55 16.17 -58.13 32.87
C PHE A 55 14.88 -57.97 32.06
N GLU A 56 13.94 -58.92 32.20
CA GLU A 56 12.61 -58.84 31.57
C GLU A 56 11.81 -57.63 32.08
N ASP A 57 11.87 -57.32 33.37
CA ASP A 57 11.19 -56.16 33.94
C ASP A 57 11.84 -54.84 33.51
N LEU A 58 13.17 -54.79 33.41
CA LEU A 58 13.89 -53.62 32.87
C LEU A 58 13.53 -53.38 31.40
N GLU A 59 13.43 -54.44 30.59
CA GLU A 59 12.97 -54.34 29.21
C GLU A 59 11.52 -53.84 29.12
N ARG A 60 10.61 -54.34 29.96
CA ARG A 60 9.22 -53.88 30.00
C ARG A 60 9.13 -52.41 30.38
N GLN A 61 9.89 -51.98 31.38
CA GLN A 61 9.92 -50.60 31.84
C GLN A 61 10.48 -49.67 30.74
N THR A 62 11.60 -50.05 30.12
CA THR A 62 12.20 -49.31 29.00
C THR A 62 11.24 -49.21 27.80
N ARG A 63 10.50 -50.27 27.48
CA ARG A 63 9.45 -50.23 26.42
C ARG A 63 8.31 -49.30 26.80
N SER A 64 7.85 -49.35 28.06
CA SER A 64 6.79 -48.48 28.56
C SER A 64 7.18 -47.00 28.50
N ASP A 65 8.39 -46.66 28.93
CA ASP A 65 8.91 -45.29 28.91
C ASP A 65 9.05 -44.75 27.49
N ARG A 66 9.59 -45.55 26.55
CA ARG A 66 9.63 -45.19 25.12
C ARG A 66 8.23 -44.93 24.55
N ILE A 67 7.23 -45.73 24.94
CA ILE A 67 5.85 -45.52 24.50
C ILE A 67 5.29 -44.22 25.07
N LEU A 68 5.52 -43.94 26.36
CA LEU A 68 5.06 -42.72 27.02
C LEU A 68 5.70 -41.46 26.42
N GLU A 69 7.00 -41.50 26.17
CA GLU A 69 7.78 -40.42 25.57
C GLU A 69 7.34 -40.17 24.12
N SER A 70 7.11 -41.23 23.32
CA SER A 70 6.56 -41.10 21.97
C SER A 70 5.17 -40.45 21.96
N LYS A 71 4.33 -40.74 22.96
CA LYS A 71 3.00 -40.13 23.12
C LYS A 71 3.09 -38.65 23.52
N ARG A 72 4.04 -38.27 24.39
CA ARG A 72 4.31 -36.86 24.72
C ARG A 72 4.82 -36.10 23.51
N GLN A 73 5.84 -36.61 22.82
CA GLN A 73 6.37 -35.99 21.61
C GLN A 73 5.29 -35.76 20.55
N ARG A 74 4.41 -36.74 20.30
CA ARG A 74 3.28 -36.56 19.37
C ARG A 74 2.31 -35.46 19.82
N ARG A 75 2.04 -35.35 21.12
CA ARG A 75 1.15 -34.32 21.68
C ARG A 75 1.79 -32.93 21.58
N ASP A 76 3.06 -32.81 21.95
CA ASP A 76 3.80 -31.54 21.86
C ASP A 76 3.95 -31.10 20.40
N THR A 77 4.25 -32.03 19.49
CA THR A 77 4.27 -31.75 18.04
C THR A 77 2.91 -31.26 17.55
N TYR A 78 1.81 -31.88 17.99
CA TYR A 78 0.46 -31.45 17.63
C TYR A 78 0.11 -30.06 18.18
N VAL A 79 0.45 -29.77 19.44
CA VAL A 79 0.20 -28.45 20.05
C VAL A 79 1.04 -27.37 19.38
N ILE A 80 2.33 -27.63 19.15
CA ILE A 80 3.22 -26.67 18.48
C ILE A 80 2.72 -26.41 17.06
N THR A 81 2.44 -27.44 16.28
CA THR A 81 1.95 -27.27 14.89
C THR A 81 0.63 -26.53 14.81
N THR A 82 -0.32 -26.81 15.70
CA THR A 82 -1.62 -26.09 15.75
C THR A 82 -1.46 -24.63 16.15
N VAL A 83 -0.65 -24.31 17.17
CA VAL A 83 -0.36 -22.93 17.58
C VAL A 83 0.39 -22.18 16.48
N SER A 84 1.37 -22.80 15.82
CA SER A 84 2.08 -22.21 14.69
C SER A 84 1.16 -21.91 13.52
N LEU A 85 0.27 -22.84 13.15
CA LEU A 85 -0.73 -22.61 12.10
C LEU A 85 -1.67 -21.45 12.42
N LEU A 86 -2.21 -21.40 13.65
CA LEU A 86 -3.07 -20.29 14.08
C LEU A 86 -2.33 -18.95 14.06
N SER A 87 -1.07 -18.91 14.51
CA SER A 87 -0.21 -17.72 14.46
C SER A 87 0.02 -17.23 13.03
N ILE A 88 0.33 -18.15 12.10
CA ILE A 88 0.49 -17.85 10.67
C ILE A 88 -0.81 -17.31 10.07
N CYS A 89 -1.96 -17.91 10.40
CA CYS A 89 -3.25 -17.42 9.92
C CYS A 89 -3.56 -16.00 10.42
N VAL A 90 -3.37 -15.72 11.71
CA VAL A 90 -3.64 -14.40 12.29
C VAL A 90 -2.71 -13.34 11.68
N THR A 91 -1.42 -13.63 11.56
CA THR A 91 -0.44 -12.70 10.96
C THR A 91 -0.72 -12.46 9.47
N SER A 92 -1.18 -13.48 8.74
CA SER A 92 -1.58 -13.33 7.33
C SER A 92 -2.81 -12.45 7.16
N ILE A 93 -3.83 -12.62 8.01
CA ILE A 93 -5.05 -11.79 7.99
C ILE A 93 -4.71 -10.34 8.32
N LEU A 94 -3.89 -10.10 9.35
CA LEU A 94 -3.45 -8.75 9.71
C LEU A 94 -2.64 -8.10 8.58
N GLY A 95 -1.71 -8.84 7.98
CA GLY A 95 -0.91 -8.38 6.86
C GLY A 95 -1.76 -8.00 5.65
N PHE A 96 -2.76 -8.82 5.33
CA PHE A 96 -3.71 -8.53 4.25
C PHE A 96 -4.52 -7.26 4.54
N TYR A 97 -5.04 -7.12 5.77
CA TYR A 97 -5.80 -5.93 6.17
C TYR A 97 -4.96 -4.64 6.10
N LEU A 98 -3.73 -4.66 6.61
CA LEU A 98 -2.81 -3.51 6.55
C LEU A 98 -2.46 -3.15 5.10
N THR A 99 -2.18 -4.15 4.26
CA THR A 99 -1.88 -3.95 2.84
C THR A 99 -3.06 -3.31 2.10
N MET A 100 -4.28 -3.78 2.40
CA MET A 100 -5.51 -3.22 1.82
C MET A 100 -5.72 -1.76 2.26
N GLN A 101 -5.47 -1.42 3.52
CA GLN A 101 -5.56 -0.04 4.02
C GLN A 101 -4.51 0.88 3.37
N ILE A 102 -3.26 0.41 3.23
CA ILE A 102 -2.19 1.16 2.56
C ILE A 102 -2.55 1.41 1.10
N GLN A 103 -3.07 0.41 0.38
CA GLN A 103 -3.51 0.58 -1.00
C GLN A 103 -4.65 1.59 -1.11
N LYS A 104 -5.63 1.55 -0.20
CA LYS A 104 -6.73 2.51 -0.14
C LYS A 104 -6.22 3.94 0.07
N MET A 105 -5.32 4.16 1.04
CA MET A 105 -4.70 5.47 1.29
C MET A 105 -3.91 5.96 0.06
N LYS A 106 -3.06 5.12 -0.54
CA LYS A 106 -2.28 5.49 -1.74
C LYS A 106 -3.17 5.85 -2.92
N SER A 107 -4.25 5.12 -3.14
CA SER A 107 -5.21 5.40 -4.21
C SER A 107 -5.89 6.75 -4.01
N ARG A 108 -6.24 7.09 -2.77
CA ARG A 108 -6.84 8.37 -2.39
C ARG A 108 -5.87 9.53 -2.60
N ASP A 109 -4.64 9.40 -2.13
CA ASP A 109 -3.62 10.46 -2.28
C ASP A 109 -3.33 10.74 -3.76
N THR A 110 -3.34 9.69 -4.59
CA THR A 110 -3.20 9.81 -6.04
C THR A 110 -4.40 10.55 -6.66
N GLN A 111 -5.63 10.24 -6.24
CA GLN A 111 -6.84 10.93 -6.70
C GLN A 111 -6.85 12.40 -6.28
N LEU A 112 -6.53 12.70 -5.02
CA LEU A 112 -6.44 14.08 -4.51
C LEU A 112 -5.36 14.87 -5.25
N SER A 113 -4.17 14.30 -5.43
CA SER A 113 -3.09 14.95 -6.18
C SER A 113 -3.50 15.29 -7.62
N ALA A 114 -4.22 14.39 -8.29
CA ALA A 114 -4.74 14.66 -9.63
C ALA A 114 -5.77 15.80 -9.64
N LEU A 115 -6.70 15.83 -8.68
CA LEU A 115 -7.71 16.88 -8.55
C LEU A 115 -7.07 18.25 -8.26
N TYR A 116 -6.11 18.32 -7.34
CA TYR A 116 -5.38 19.56 -7.03
C TYR A 116 -4.60 20.09 -8.25
N LYS A 117 -3.97 19.21 -9.03
CA LYS A 117 -3.31 19.60 -10.29
C LYS A 117 -4.33 20.16 -11.30
N GLN A 118 -5.50 19.53 -11.41
CA GLN A 118 -6.55 19.98 -12.29
C GLN A 118 -7.13 21.33 -11.86
N GLU A 119 -7.34 21.54 -10.56
CA GLU A 119 -7.78 22.81 -9.98
C GLU A 119 -6.80 23.94 -10.30
N ASN A 120 -5.50 23.73 -10.03
CA ASN A 120 -4.45 24.72 -10.29
C ASN A 120 -4.35 25.06 -11.79
N ALA A 121 -4.45 24.07 -12.67
CA ALA A 121 -4.45 24.31 -14.12
C ALA A 121 -5.67 25.15 -14.54
N LEU A 122 -6.83 24.90 -13.94
CA LEU A 122 -8.06 25.62 -14.21
C LEU A 122 -8.01 27.06 -13.68
N GLU A 123 -7.46 27.26 -12.49
CA GLU A 123 -7.23 28.58 -11.88
C GLU A 123 -6.31 29.44 -12.76
N ASN A 124 -5.18 28.89 -13.21
CA ASN A 124 -4.27 29.58 -14.12
C ASN A 124 -4.95 29.95 -15.45
N THR A 125 -5.78 29.05 -15.98
CA THR A 125 -6.55 29.29 -17.21
C THR A 125 -7.55 30.42 -17.01
N ILE A 126 -8.30 30.41 -15.90
CA ILE A 126 -9.28 31.45 -15.55
C ILE A 126 -8.59 32.81 -15.41
N ASN A 127 -7.47 32.87 -14.67
CA ASN A 127 -6.74 34.12 -14.44
C ASN A 127 -6.18 34.70 -15.74
N ASN A 128 -5.64 33.85 -16.62
CA ASN A 128 -5.21 34.27 -17.95
C ASN A 128 -6.40 34.80 -18.78
N MET A 129 -7.53 34.09 -18.81
CA MET A 129 -8.73 34.53 -19.53
C MET A 129 -9.27 35.87 -19.02
N VAL A 130 -9.33 36.06 -17.70
CA VAL A 130 -9.78 37.32 -17.08
C VAL A 130 -8.86 38.47 -17.49
N SER A 131 -7.55 38.30 -17.37
CA SER A 131 -6.58 39.32 -17.77
C SER A 131 -6.72 39.69 -19.24
N LYS A 132 -6.80 38.71 -20.16
CA LYS A 132 -6.95 38.99 -21.60
C LYS A 132 -8.30 39.60 -21.96
N LYS A 133 -9.37 39.25 -21.24
CA LYS A 133 -10.67 39.92 -21.37
C LYS A 133 -10.56 41.39 -20.97
N ASP A 134 -9.95 41.69 -19.83
CA ASP A 134 -9.84 43.07 -19.33
C ASP A 134 -8.97 43.94 -20.24
N ASP A 135 -7.84 43.41 -20.72
CA ASP A 135 -6.98 44.07 -21.71
C ASP A 135 -7.76 44.42 -22.99
N LEU A 136 -8.54 43.46 -23.52
CA LEU A 136 -9.35 43.67 -24.71
C LEU A 136 -10.46 44.70 -24.48
N MET A 137 -11.19 44.59 -23.36
CA MET A 137 -12.27 45.52 -23.04
C MET A 137 -11.74 46.94 -22.89
N MET A 138 -10.61 47.12 -22.22
CA MET A 138 -9.97 48.42 -22.07
C MET A 138 -9.55 48.98 -23.43
N ALA A 139 -8.96 48.16 -24.31
CA ALA A 139 -8.58 48.58 -25.65
C ALA A 139 -9.79 49.00 -26.50
N MET A 140 -10.91 48.28 -26.41
CA MET A 140 -12.17 48.61 -27.08
C MET A 140 -12.75 49.95 -26.59
N VAL A 141 -12.77 50.18 -25.27
CA VAL A 141 -13.24 51.45 -24.68
C VAL A 141 -12.38 52.60 -25.15
N ASN A 142 -11.05 52.46 -25.06
CA ASN A 142 -10.13 53.53 -25.43
C ASN A 142 -10.27 53.89 -26.92
N PHE A 143 -10.31 52.90 -27.80
CA PHE A 143 -10.47 53.14 -29.23
C PHE A 143 -11.80 53.82 -29.57
N ARG A 144 -12.89 53.34 -28.97
CA ARG A 144 -14.21 53.97 -29.10
C ARG A 144 -14.24 55.41 -28.61
N GLY A 145 -13.66 55.67 -27.43
CA GLY A 145 -13.61 57.02 -26.85
C GLY A 145 -12.90 58.01 -27.77
N VAL A 146 -11.73 57.64 -28.30
CA VAL A 146 -11.01 58.50 -29.27
C VAL A 146 -11.85 58.73 -30.52
N ARG A 147 -12.59 57.73 -31.01
CA ARG A 147 -13.49 57.92 -32.16
C ARG A 147 -14.67 58.83 -31.86
N ASP A 148 -15.31 58.67 -30.71
CA ASP A 148 -16.48 59.47 -30.32
C ASP A 148 -16.12 60.96 -30.18
N GLU A 149 -14.96 61.28 -29.59
CA GLU A 149 -14.43 62.65 -29.53
C GLU A 149 -14.49 63.33 -30.91
N LYS A 150 -14.00 62.62 -31.95
CA LYS A 150 -13.98 63.15 -33.31
C LYS A 150 -15.36 63.19 -33.95
N GLN A 151 -16.27 62.26 -33.64
CA GLN A 151 -17.66 62.33 -34.08
C GLN A 151 -18.37 63.56 -33.52
N GLN A 152 -18.11 63.92 -32.25
CA GLN A 152 -18.69 65.10 -31.62
C GLN A 152 -18.15 66.41 -32.24
N GLU A 153 -16.82 66.52 -32.45
CA GLU A 153 -16.23 67.66 -33.16
C GLU A 153 -16.85 67.90 -34.55
N CYS A 154 -17.18 66.82 -35.26
CA CYS A 154 -17.80 66.86 -36.58
C CYS A 154 -19.25 67.36 -36.55
N LYS A 155 -20.00 67.06 -35.48
CA LYS A 155 -21.37 67.55 -35.28
C LYS A 155 -21.40 69.04 -34.91
N ASP A 156 -20.39 69.50 -34.18
CA ASP A 156 -20.29 70.89 -33.71
C ASP A 156 -19.87 71.90 -34.81
N ASN A 157 -19.73 71.46 -36.07
CA ASN A 157 -19.17 72.25 -37.18
C ASN A 157 -17.77 72.83 -36.90
N LYS A 158 -17.05 72.30 -35.90
CA LYS A 158 -15.67 72.68 -35.54
C LYS A 158 -14.62 72.12 -36.51
N PHE A 159 -15.07 71.54 -37.63
CA PHE A 159 -14.25 70.81 -38.59
C PHE A 159 -13.27 71.69 -39.40
N LEU A 160 -13.40 73.02 -39.31
CA LEU A 160 -12.78 73.95 -40.25
C LEU A 160 -11.30 74.27 -40.05
N SER A 161 -10.59 73.76 -39.04
CA SER A 161 -9.13 73.84 -39.12
C SER A 161 -8.43 72.74 -38.33
N LYS A 162 -7.62 71.95 -39.04
CA LYS A 162 -6.67 70.96 -38.53
C LYS A 162 -7.31 69.83 -37.71
N SER A 163 -7.45 68.66 -38.34
CA SER A 163 -7.22 67.42 -37.59
C SER A 163 -5.84 67.55 -36.92
N SER A 164 -5.79 67.81 -35.62
CA SER A 164 -4.51 67.96 -34.94
C SER A 164 -3.74 66.66 -35.14
N TYR A 165 -2.47 66.77 -35.46
CA TYR A 165 -1.57 65.63 -35.57
C TYR A 165 -1.70 64.70 -34.33
N GLU A 166 -1.94 65.30 -33.17
CA GLU A 166 -2.26 64.64 -31.89
C GLU A 166 -3.45 63.69 -31.95
N PHE A 167 -4.58 64.07 -32.58
CA PHE A 167 -5.72 63.15 -32.73
C PHE A 167 -5.34 61.90 -33.51
N ARG A 168 -4.65 62.06 -34.65
CA ARG A 168 -4.20 60.92 -35.48
C ARG A 168 -3.26 60.01 -34.71
N GLN A 169 -2.35 60.57 -33.91
CA GLN A 169 -1.47 59.79 -33.04
C GLN A 169 -2.24 59.00 -31.99
N ARG A 170 -3.19 59.63 -31.28
CA ARG A 170 -4.03 58.95 -30.28
C ARG A 170 -4.84 57.82 -30.91
N LEU A 171 -5.43 58.08 -32.07
CA LEU A 171 -6.22 57.09 -32.81
C LEU A 171 -5.37 55.90 -33.25
N PHE A 172 -4.19 56.15 -33.82
CA PHE A 172 -3.25 55.10 -34.21
C PHE A 172 -2.79 54.27 -33.01
N ALA A 173 -2.42 54.92 -31.89
CA ALA A 173 -2.00 54.24 -30.68
C ALA A 173 -3.11 53.37 -30.07
N ALA A 174 -4.36 53.86 -30.09
CA ALA A 174 -5.51 53.10 -29.61
C ALA A 174 -5.83 51.91 -30.53
N ASP A 175 -5.77 52.10 -31.85
CA ASP A 175 -5.98 51.02 -32.84
C ASP A 175 -4.92 49.92 -32.70
N TYR A 176 -3.65 50.31 -32.60
CA TYR A 176 -2.55 49.37 -32.41
C TYR A 176 -2.73 48.51 -31.16
N LYS A 177 -3.14 49.11 -30.03
CA LYS A 177 -3.45 48.39 -28.79
C LYS A 177 -4.64 47.45 -28.97
N LEU A 178 -5.70 47.86 -29.66
CA LEU A 178 -6.89 47.05 -29.90
C LEU A 178 -6.59 45.84 -30.80
N VAL A 179 -5.81 46.03 -31.86
CA VAL A 179 -5.33 44.95 -32.73
C VAL A 179 -4.47 43.97 -31.93
N GLY A 180 -3.51 44.46 -31.13
CA GLY A 180 -2.67 43.63 -30.28
C GLY A 180 -3.48 42.81 -29.26
N ALA A 181 -4.45 43.44 -28.57
CA ALA A 181 -5.32 42.75 -27.63
C ALA A 181 -6.19 41.69 -28.32
N THR A 182 -6.62 41.94 -29.56
CA THR A 182 -7.36 40.95 -30.37
C THR A 182 -6.52 39.72 -30.71
N TYR A 183 -5.25 39.90 -31.08
CA TYR A 183 -4.36 38.75 -31.29
C TYR A 183 -4.17 37.94 -30.01
N ASN A 184 -4.03 38.62 -28.86
CA ASN A 184 -3.78 37.98 -27.58
C ASN A 184 -4.92 37.11 -27.05
N ILE A 185 -6.14 37.24 -27.56
CA ILE A 185 -7.27 36.35 -27.18
C ILE A 185 -7.39 35.11 -28.07
N THR A 186 -6.58 35.00 -29.13
CA THR A 186 -6.61 33.88 -30.07
C THR A 186 -6.22 32.58 -29.38
N GLY A 187 -7.01 31.52 -29.56
CA GLY A 187 -6.77 30.22 -28.92
C GLY A 187 -7.09 30.17 -27.42
N ILE A 188 -7.42 31.31 -26.81
CA ILE A 188 -7.87 31.41 -25.42
C ILE A 188 -9.39 31.37 -25.34
N PHE A 189 -10.05 32.13 -26.21
CA PHE A 189 -11.51 32.18 -26.33
C PHE A 189 -11.99 31.45 -27.59
N SER A 190 -13.30 31.16 -27.63
CA SER A 190 -13.91 30.46 -28.76
C SER A 190 -13.77 31.23 -30.07
N SER A 191 -13.87 30.50 -31.18
CA SER A 191 -13.89 31.09 -32.52
C SER A 191 -15.03 32.09 -32.71
N GLU A 192 -16.17 31.87 -32.07
CA GLU A 192 -17.31 32.80 -32.09
C GLU A 192 -16.95 34.16 -31.49
N ILE A 193 -16.32 34.18 -30.31
CA ILE A 193 -15.85 35.42 -29.67
C ILE A 193 -14.84 36.12 -30.57
N PHE A 194 -13.89 35.37 -31.13
CA PHE A 194 -12.91 35.93 -32.05
C PHE A 194 -13.55 36.57 -33.30
N ILE A 195 -14.56 35.92 -33.90
CA ILE A 195 -15.31 36.45 -35.04
C ILE A 195 -16.03 37.76 -34.66
N LYS A 196 -16.66 37.81 -33.49
CA LYS A 196 -17.33 39.03 -33.00
C LYS A 196 -16.34 40.17 -32.75
N VAL A 197 -15.17 39.89 -32.18
CA VAL A 197 -14.10 40.87 -31.97
C VAL A 197 -13.55 41.38 -33.31
N LYS A 198 -13.33 40.51 -34.28
CA LYS A 198 -12.90 40.90 -35.63
C LYS A 198 -13.95 41.76 -36.34
N THR A 199 -15.23 41.44 -36.13
CA THR A 199 -16.35 42.23 -36.66
C THR A 199 -16.37 43.61 -36.01
N PHE A 200 -16.19 43.69 -34.69
CA PHE A 200 -16.05 44.96 -33.97
C PHE A 200 -14.91 45.80 -34.54
N LEU A 201 -13.70 45.23 -34.67
CA LEU A 201 -12.54 45.89 -35.27
C LEU A 201 -12.88 46.49 -36.64
N THR A 202 -13.45 45.66 -37.51
CA THR A 202 -13.81 46.02 -38.88
C THR A 202 -14.83 47.16 -38.91
N ASP A 203 -15.87 47.07 -38.09
CA ASP A 203 -16.94 48.07 -37.99
C ASP A 203 -16.46 49.36 -37.30
N SER A 204 -15.46 49.25 -36.44
CA SER A 204 -14.84 50.39 -35.77
C SER A 204 -13.74 51.05 -36.61
N SER A 205 -13.31 50.43 -37.71
CA SER A 205 -12.27 50.95 -38.59
C SER A 205 -12.64 52.32 -39.17
N VAL A 206 -11.63 53.19 -39.20
CA VAL A 206 -11.70 54.54 -39.75
C VAL A 206 -11.99 54.53 -41.26
N ASP A 207 -11.54 53.49 -41.97
CA ASP A 207 -11.67 53.35 -43.42
C ASP A 207 -13.08 52.90 -43.84
N LYS A 208 -13.65 51.95 -43.08
CA LYS A 208 -15.00 51.42 -43.34
C LYS A 208 -16.09 52.38 -42.89
N THR A 209 -15.82 53.14 -41.83
CA THR A 209 -16.74 54.16 -41.30
C THR A 209 -15.98 55.47 -41.17
N ARG A 210 -16.09 56.31 -42.20
CA ARG A 210 -15.60 57.69 -42.12
C ARG A 210 -16.22 58.31 -40.86
N ILE A 211 -15.38 58.69 -39.90
CA ILE A 211 -15.85 59.06 -38.56
C ILE A 211 -16.88 60.20 -38.61
N CYS A 212 -16.81 61.05 -39.63
CA CYS A 212 -17.66 62.25 -39.76
C CYS A 212 -18.78 62.13 -40.81
N THR A 213 -19.04 60.95 -41.38
CA THR A 213 -20.20 60.75 -42.26
C THR A 213 -21.47 60.50 -41.46
N LYS A 214 -22.64 60.86 -42.04
CA LYS A 214 -23.95 60.60 -41.42
C LYS A 214 -24.20 59.12 -41.11
N ASP A 215 -23.64 58.23 -41.92
CA ASP A 215 -23.76 56.76 -41.75
C ASP A 215 -22.70 56.16 -40.82
N SER A 216 -21.90 56.99 -40.14
CA SER A 216 -20.87 56.51 -39.22
C SER A 216 -21.50 55.84 -38.00
N LEU A 217 -20.96 54.69 -37.58
CA LEU A 217 -21.42 54.02 -36.37
C LEU A 217 -21.13 54.88 -35.15
N THR A 218 -22.18 55.18 -34.38
CA THR A 218 -22.09 55.93 -33.12
C THR A 218 -21.46 55.10 -32.01
N ASP A 219 -20.91 55.76 -30.99
CA ASP A 219 -20.42 55.10 -29.78
C ASP A 219 -21.46 54.15 -29.15
N ASN A 220 -22.72 54.56 -29.05
CA ASN A 220 -23.81 53.74 -28.51
C ASN A 220 -23.95 52.36 -29.19
N VAL A 221 -23.74 52.29 -30.52
CA VAL A 221 -23.84 51.03 -31.27
C VAL A 221 -22.63 50.14 -30.97
N LEU A 222 -21.45 50.74 -30.90
CA LEU A 222 -20.21 50.03 -30.59
C LEU A 222 -20.17 49.57 -29.13
N ALA A 223 -20.79 50.34 -28.23
CA ALA A 223 -20.99 49.99 -26.83
C ALA A 223 -21.77 48.71 -26.66
N LYS A 224 -22.87 48.57 -27.39
CA LYS A 224 -23.68 47.35 -27.38
C LYS A 224 -22.88 46.15 -27.87
N LYS A 225 -22.14 46.30 -28.98
CA LYS A 225 -21.27 45.24 -29.51
C LYS A 225 -20.18 44.84 -28.52
N GLN A 226 -19.52 45.80 -27.87
CA GLN A 226 -18.53 45.52 -26.83
C GLN A 226 -19.16 44.77 -25.65
N TYR A 227 -20.33 45.21 -25.19
CA TYR A 227 -21.03 44.58 -24.07
C TYR A 227 -21.41 43.12 -24.38
N GLU A 228 -21.91 42.84 -25.58
CA GLU A 228 -22.18 41.48 -26.05
C GLU A 228 -20.92 40.60 -26.02
N ILE A 229 -19.79 41.11 -26.52
CA ILE A 229 -18.51 40.40 -26.50
C ILE A 229 -18.07 40.12 -25.06
N ASN A 230 -18.15 41.13 -24.18
CA ASN A 230 -17.80 40.99 -22.77
C ASN A 230 -18.62 39.89 -22.09
N ASN A 231 -19.92 39.84 -22.34
CA ASN A 231 -20.80 38.84 -21.75
C ASN A 231 -20.44 37.42 -22.22
N LEU A 232 -20.17 37.22 -23.52
CA LEU A 232 -19.75 35.91 -24.04
C LEU A 232 -18.42 35.44 -23.43
N MET A 233 -17.48 36.36 -23.22
CA MET A 233 -16.21 36.07 -22.55
C MET A 233 -16.43 35.74 -21.07
N LEU A 234 -17.30 36.50 -20.38
CA LEU A 234 -17.67 36.23 -18.99
C LEU A 234 -18.36 34.89 -18.82
N ASP A 235 -19.26 34.51 -19.73
CA ASP A 235 -19.92 33.21 -19.72
C ASP A 235 -18.91 32.07 -19.86
N SER A 236 -17.94 32.23 -20.77
CA SER A 236 -16.84 31.27 -20.93
C SER A 236 -16.02 31.12 -19.63
N ILE A 237 -15.67 32.23 -18.98
CA ILE A 237 -14.96 32.26 -17.70
C ILE A 237 -15.79 31.62 -16.58
N ASN A 238 -17.07 31.96 -16.48
CA ASN A 238 -17.99 31.45 -15.46
C ASN A 238 -18.20 29.95 -15.59
N ASN A 239 -18.22 29.42 -16.82
CA ASN A 239 -18.27 27.98 -17.05
C ASN A 239 -17.03 27.26 -16.52
N LEU A 240 -15.84 27.86 -16.64
CA LEU A 240 -14.63 27.30 -16.02
C LEU A 240 -14.65 27.43 -14.51
N LYS A 241 -15.10 28.55 -13.95
CA LYS A 241 -15.28 28.70 -12.48
C LYS A 241 -16.19 27.63 -11.91
N LYS A 242 -17.35 27.38 -12.55
CA LYS A 242 -18.26 26.29 -12.17
C LYS A 242 -17.60 24.90 -12.24
N LYS A 243 -16.73 24.65 -13.22
CA LYS A 243 -15.95 23.40 -13.28
C LYS A 243 -14.96 23.31 -12.12
N LYS A 244 -14.33 24.43 -11.75
CA LYS A 244 -13.41 24.50 -10.60
C LYS A 244 -14.14 24.19 -9.30
N ASP A 245 -15.29 24.80 -9.08
CA ASP A 245 -16.10 24.59 -7.89
C ASP A 245 -16.53 23.12 -7.76
N LYS A 246 -16.81 22.43 -8.87
CA LYS A 246 -17.08 20.98 -8.88
C LYS A 246 -15.87 20.15 -8.45
N ILE A 247 -14.65 20.55 -8.84
CA ILE A 247 -13.41 19.89 -8.43
C ILE A 247 -13.18 20.09 -6.94
N ILE A 248 -13.31 21.33 -6.45
CA ILE A 248 -13.18 21.67 -5.02
C ILE A 248 -14.17 20.86 -4.19
N ASN A 249 -15.45 20.84 -4.58
CA ASN A 249 -16.45 20.01 -3.91
C ASN A 249 -16.10 18.52 -3.90
N ARG A 250 -15.44 18.02 -4.96
CA ARG A 250 -15.02 16.62 -5.04
C ARG A 250 -13.83 16.34 -4.12
N VAL A 251 -12.87 17.26 -4.02
CA VAL A 251 -11.77 17.19 -3.06
C VAL A 251 -12.32 17.14 -1.64
N GLU A 252 -13.21 18.06 -1.27
CA GLU A 252 -13.83 18.07 0.06
C GLU A 252 -14.58 16.77 0.39
N GLN A 253 -15.29 16.19 -0.59
CA GLN A 253 -15.97 14.90 -0.40
C GLN A 253 -15.00 13.77 -0.09
N ILE A 254 -13.84 13.73 -0.77
CA ILE A 254 -12.83 12.70 -0.55
C ILE A 254 -12.15 12.88 0.82
N GLU A 255 -11.95 14.12 1.24
CA GLU A 255 -11.35 14.44 2.55
C GLU A 255 -12.29 14.16 3.73
N ARG A 256 -13.61 14.34 3.55
CA ARG A 256 -14.66 14.03 4.55
C ARG A 256 -14.97 12.54 4.70
N GLN A 257 -14.51 11.67 3.80
CA GLN A 257 -14.64 10.20 3.94
C GLN A 257 -13.63 9.59 4.94
N ASN A 258 -13.08 10.42 5.83
CA ASN A 258 -12.25 10.03 6.97
C ASN A 258 -13.10 9.80 8.21
#